data_AF-A0ABD6CEL5-F1
#
_entry.id   AF-A0ABD6CEL5-F1
#
_cell.length_a   1.000
_cell.length_b   1.000
_cell.length_c   1.000
_cell.angle_alpha   90.00
_cell.angle_beta   90.00
_cell.angle_gamma   90.00
#
_symmetry.space_group_name_H-M   'P 1'
#
loop_
_entity.id
_entity.type
_entity.pdbx_description
1 polymer ?
#
loop_
_entity_poly.entity_id
_entity_poly.type
_entity_poly.pdbx_seq_one_letter_code
_entity_poly.pdbx_strand_id
1 'polypeptide(L)'
;MAQRDLHWGFEANTVTSEWTVGLALLVLTKMTDLLTTIVGLTLVDGVTEKNPIGAWIYREIGIAGLIGASITGVLMVVIVVEVVGSWLSTLDECSLERRHLYFISYLPLIIVYSIATLNNSVLLLSQLS
;
A
#
# COMPACT_ATOMS: atom_id res chain seq x y z
N MET A 1 -28.52 -11.99 26.58
CA MET A 1 -28.45 -11.98 25.11
C MET A 1 -28.05 -10.59 24.60
N ALA A 2 -28.82 -9.53 24.87
CA ALA A 2 -28.52 -8.16 24.40
C ALA A 2 -27.11 -7.60 24.69
N GLN A 3 -26.51 -7.93 25.83
CA GLN A 3 -25.18 -7.42 26.21
C GLN A 3 -24.02 -8.06 25.41
N ARG A 4 -24.24 -9.28 24.89
CA ARG A 4 -23.26 -9.99 24.07
C ARG A 4 -23.28 -9.41 22.64
N ASP A 5 -24.46 -9.10 22.12
CA ASP A 5 -24.64 -8.51 20.78
C ASP A 5 -24.06 -7.09 20.66
N LEU A 6 -24.12 -6.31 21.75
CA LEU A 6 -23.50 -4.98 21.83
C LEU A 6 -21.96 -5.04 21.80
N HIS A 7 -21.36 -6.04 22.44
CA HIS A 7 -19.90 -6.22 22.46
C HIS A 7 -19.39 -6.65 21.08
N TRP A 8 -20.07 -7.60 20.43
CA TRP A 8 -19.76 -8.04 19.06
C TRP A 8 -19.94 -6.93 18.03
N GLY A 9 -20.97 -6.09 18.18
CA GLY A 9 -21.19 -4.94 17.29
C GLY A 9 -20.12 -3.84 17.43
N PHE A 10 -19.55 -3.65 18.61
CA PHE A 10 -18.48 -2.68 18.83
C PHE A 10 -17.14 -3.15 18.24
N GLU A 11 -16.77 -4.41 18.46
CA GLU A 11 -15.55 -5.01 17.90
C GLU A 11 -15.58 -5.12 16.36
N ALA A 12 -16.73 -5.44 15.76
CA ALA A 12 -16.87 -5.46 14.32
C ALA A 12 -16.70 -4.06 13.68
N ASN A 13 -17.22 -3.02 14.34
CA ASN A 13 -17.09 -1.63 13.86
C ASN A 13 -15.66 -1.08 13.98
N THR A 14 -14.93 -1.44 15.04
CA THR A 14 -13.53 -1.00 15.19
C THR A 14 -12.63 -1.69 14.17
N VAL A 15 -12.75 -3.01 13.99
CA VAL A 15 -11.96 -3.77 13.00
C VAL A 15 -12.21 -3.29 11.57
N THR A 16 -13.46 -3.02 11.20
CA THR A 16 -13.79 -2.48 9.86
C THR A 16 -13.23 -1.06 9.66
N SER A 17 -13.30 -0.21 10.68
CA SER A 17 -12.73 1.15 10.60
C SER A 17 -11.21 1.15 10.41
N GLU A 18 -10.48 0.30 11.14
CA GLU A 18 -9.02 0.25 11.07
C GLU A 18 -8.51 -0.40 9.79
N TRP A 19 -9.19 -1.45 9.31
CA TRP A 19 -8.92 -2.02 7.99
C TRP A 19 -9.11 -0.96 6.89
N THR A 20 -10.18 -0.18 6.97
CA THR A 20 -10.47 0.88 5.99
C THR A 20 -9.41 1.98 6.03
N VAL A 21 -8.97 2.38 7.23
CA VAL A 21 -7.90 3.38 7.39
C VAL A 21 -6.57 2.86 6.86
N GLY A 22 -6.18 1.62 7.19
CA GLY A 22 -4.94 1.02 6.71
C GLY A 22 -4.91 0.88 5.18
N LEU A 23 -6.02 0.43 4.58
CA LEU A 23 -6.17 0.35 3.14
C LEU A 23 -6.13 1.73 2.48
N ALA A 24 -6.83 2.71 3.05
CA ALA A 24 -6.84 4.09 2.53
C ALA A 24 -5.43 4.69 2.54
N LEU A 25 -4.67 4.49 3.61
CA LEU A 25 -3.27 4.95 3.71
C LEU A 25 -2.35 4.24 2.73
N LEU A 26 -2.51 2.92 2.55
CA LEU A 26 -1.76 2.15 1.55
C LEU A 26 -2.03 2.66 0.13
N VAL A 27 -3.31 2.86 -0.23
CA VAL A 27 -3.69 3.40 -1.53
C VAL A 27 -3.12 4.81 -1.70
N LEU A 28 -3.28 5.69 -0.71
CA LEU A 28 -2.81 7.07 -0.78
C LEU A 28 -1.29 7.14 -0.97
N THR A 29 -0.53 6.41 -0.16
CA THR A 29 0.93 6.37 -0.27
C THR A 29 1.38 5.77 -1.60
N LYS A 30 0.70 4.73 -2.10
CA LYS A 30 1.01 4.16 -3.42
C LYS A 30 0.69 5.11 -4.57
N MET A 31 -0.43 5.84 -4.50
CA MET A 31 -0.78 6.84 -5.51
C MET A 31 0.22 8.00 -5.52
N THR A 32 0.70 8.41 -4.36
CA THR A 32 1.71 9.47 -4.25
C THR A 32 3.08 9.00 -4.80
N ASP A 33 3.48 7.76 -4.49
CA ASP A 33 4.66 7.11 -5.08
C ASP A 33 4.56 7.02 -6.60
N LEU A 34 3.41 6.58 -7.11
CA LEU A 34 3.13 6.50 -8.55
C LEU A 34 3.22 7.88 -9.22
N LEU A 35 2.59 8.90 -8.63
CA LEU A 35 2.60 10.25 -9.17
C LEU A 35 4.03 10.80 -9.23
N THR A 36 4.77 10.70 -8.12
CA THR A 36 6.16 11.17 -8.06
C THR A 36 7.07 10.38 -9.01
N THR A 37 6.80 9.09 -9.22
CA THR A 37 7.51 8.26 -10.21
C THR A 37 7.20 8.70 -11.64
N ILE A 38 5.93 8.94 -11.98
CA ILE A 38 5.53 9.43 -13.32
C ILE A 38 6.21 10.76 -13.60
N VAL A 39 6.09 11.72 -12.68
CA VAL A 39 6.71 13.05 -12.82
C VAL A 39 8.23 12.95 -12.88
N GLY A 40 8.82 12.07 -12.07
CA GLY A 40 10.25 11.78 -12.08
C GLY A 40 10.72 11.24 -13.44
N LEU A 41 10.04 10.24 -13.98
CA LEU A 41 10.40 9.62 -15.26
C LEU A 41 10.11 10.51 -16.47
N THR A 42 9.18 11.47 -16.36
CA THR A 42 8.90 12.42 -17.45
C THR A 42 9.85 13.61 -17.45
N LEU A 43 10.36 14.03 -16.30
CA LEU A 43 11.13 15.29 -16.16
C LEU A 43 12.59 15.10 -15.76
N VAL A 44 12.99 13.95 -15.21
CA VAL A 44 14.30 13.76 -14.58
C VAL A 44 14.94 12.44 -14.98
N ASP A 45 15.98 12.51 -15.80
CA ASP A 45 16.73 11.33 -16.29
C ASP A 45 17.30 10.48 -15.14
N GLY A 46 17.65 11.07 -13.99
CA GLY A 46 18.20 10.37 -12.82
C GLY A 46 17.23 9.45 -12.08
N VAL A 47 15.90 9.59 -12.26
CA VAL A 47 14.92 8.67 -11.66
C VAL A 47 14.91 7.33 -12.42
N THR A 48 15.20 7.37 -13.72
CA THR A 48 15.32 6.20 -14.60
C THR A 48 16.39 5.22 -14.13
N GLU A 49 17.50 5.72 -13.58
CA GLU A 49 18.60 4.89 -13.07
C GLU A 49 18.29 4.25 -11.71
N LYS A 50 17.48 4.92 -10.88
CA LYS A 50 17.14 4.47 -9.53
C LYS A 50 15.93 3.53 -9.48
N ASN A 51 15.02 3.63 -10.45
CA ASN A 51 13.87 2.75 -10.57
C ASN A 51 13.86 2.06 -11.95
N PRO A 52 14.73 1.05 -12.18
CA PRO A 52 14.88 0.41 -13.47
C PRO A 52 13.61 -0.32 -13.92
N ILE A 53 12.83 -0.86 -12.97
CA ILE A 53 11.56 -1.55 -13.27
C ILE A 53 10.50 -0.52 -13.70
N GLY A 54 10.33 0.56 -12.94
CA GLY A 54 9.40 1.64 -13.30
C GLY A 54 9.77 2.27 -14.65
N ALA A 55 11.05 2.53 -14.88
CA ALA A 55 11.56 3.02 -16.15
C ALA A 55 11.26 2.08 -17.33
N TRP A 56 11.48 0.77 -17.14
CA TRP A 56 11.18 -0.23 -18.16
C TRP A 56 9.68 -0.26 -18.50
N ILE A 57 8.80 -0.32 -17.49
CA ILE A 57 7.34 -0.31 -17.69
C ILE A 57 6.90 0.97 -18.42
N TYR A 58 7.44 2.12 -18.01
CA TYR A 58 7.13 3.40 -18.64
C TYR A 58 7.58 3.46 -20.10
N ARG A 59 8.75 2.90 -20.45
CA ARG A 59 9.24 2.87 -21.83
C ARG A 59 8.42 1.96 -22.74
N GLU A 60 7.98 0.80 -22.23
CA GLU A 60 7.26 -0.20 -23.03
C GLU A 60 5.75 0.09 -23.11
N ILE A 61 5.13 0.54 -22.02
CA ILE A 61 3.66 0.61 -21.87
C ILE A 61 3.20 2.04 -21.52
N GLY A 62 4.13 2.94 -21.18
CA GLY A 62 3.80 4.31 -20.78
C GLY A 62 3.16 4.41 -19.41
N ILE A 63 2.52 5.55 -19.16
CA ILE A 63 1.85 5.87 -17.88
C ILE A 63 0.79 4.81 -17.52
N ALA A 64 0.06 4.29 -18.52
CA ALA A 64 -0.97 3.27 -18.30
C ALA A 64 -0.38 1.99 -17.68
N GLY A 65 0.83 1.59 -18.09
CA GLY A 65 1.54 0.46 -17.50
C GLY A 65 1.89 0.68 -16.03
N LEU A 66 2.34 1.87 -15.68
CA LEU A 66 2.66 2.23 -14.29
C LEU A 66 1.42 2.25 -13.40
N ILE A 67 0.31 2.77 -13.91
CA ILE A 67 -0.99 2.74 -13.23
C ILE A 67 -1.43 1.28 -13.01
N GLY A 68 -1.39 0.46 -14.07
CA GLY A 68 -1.77 -0.95 -14.01
C GLY A 68 -0.91 -1.76 -13.03
N ALA A 69 0.41 -1.56 -13.04
CA ALA A 69 1.33 -2.19 -12.10
C ALA A 69 1.07 -1.76 -10.65
N SER A 70 0.73 -0.49 -10.43
CA SER A 70 0.40 0.04 -9.10
C SER A 70 -0.91 -0.53 -8.56
N ILE A 71 -1.96 -0.59 -9.38
CA ILE A 71 -3.25 -1.21 -9.03
C ILE A 71 -3.03 -2.70 -8.71
N THR A 72 -2.31 -3.40 -9.58
CA THR A 72 -2.01 -4.84 -9.40
C THR A 72 -1.24 -5.08 -8.11
N GLY A 73 -0.26 -4.24 -7.79
CA GLY A 73 0.49 -4.31 -6.54
C GLY A 73 -0.41 -4.19 -5.31
N VAL A 74 -1.28 -3.18 -5.27
CA VAL A 74 -2.23 -3.00 -4.15
C VAL A 74 -3.19 -4.19 -4.04
N LEU A 75 -3.73 -4.67 -5.16
CA LEU A 75 -4.64 -5.82 -5.17
C LEU A 75 -3.96 -7.09 -4.64
N MET A 76 -2.73 -7.37 -5.08
CA MET A 76 -1.98 -8.54 -4.60
C MET A 76 -1.72 -8.48 -3.10
N VAL A 77 -1.41 -7.29 -2.57
CA VAL A 77 -1.24 -7.09 -1.13
C VAL A 77 -2.55 -7.37 -0.39
N VAL A 78 -3.66 -6.79 -0.84
CA VAL A 78 -4.98 -7.02 -0.22
C VAL A 78 -5.34 -8.51 -0.24
N ILE A 79 -5.15 -9.18 -1.39
CA ILE A 79 -5.41 -10.62 -1.52
C ILE A 79 -4.56 -11.42 -0.53
N VAL A 80 -3.26 -11.15 -0.44
CA VAL A 80 -2.37 -11.86 0.50
C VAL A 80 -2.82 -11.64 1.94
N VAL A 81 -3.19 -10.41 2.31
CA VAL A 81 -3.65 -10.09 3.68
C VAL A 81 -4.96 -10.80 4.02
N GLU A 82 -5.92 -10.81 3.10
CA GLU A 82 -7.20 -11.50 3.30
C GLU A 82 -7.02 -13.03 3.36
N VAL A 83 -6.17 -13.61 2.51
CA VAL A 83 -5.88 -15.04 2.50
C VAL A 83 -5.16 -15.46 3.79
N VAL A 84 -4.13 -14.72 4.20
CA VAL A 84 -3.39 -15.00 5.45
C VAL A 84 -4.27 -14.76 6.67
N GLY A 85 -5.08 -13.71 6.67
CA GLY A 85 -6.07 -13.44 7.72
C GLY A 85 -7.12 -14.55 7.84
N SER A 86 -7.63 -15.03 6.71
CA SER A 86 -8.55 -16.17 6.66
C SER A 86 -7.89 -17.45 7.16
N TRP A 87 -6.66 -17.75 6.70
CA TRP A 87 -5.93 -18.93 7.12
C TRP A 87 -5.62 -18.91 8.63
N LEU A 88 -5.14 -17.79 9.17
CA LEU A 88 -4.88 -17.64 10.60
C LEU A 88 -6.16 -17.76 11.44
N SER A 89 -7.32 -17.33 10.92
CA SER A 89 -8.60 -17.53 11.61
C SER A 89 -9.07 -18.98 11.69
N THR A 90 -8.46 -19.89 10.92
CA THR A 90 -8.73 -21.35 11.02
C THR A 90 -7.86 -22.05 12.05
N LEU A 91 -6.84 -21.39 12.59
CA LEU A 91 -5.95 -21.94 13.60
C LEU A 91 -6.43 -21.48 14.99
N ASP A 92 -7.02 -22.41 15.76
CA ASP A 92 -7.60 -22.17 17.10
C ASP A 92 -6.57 -21.64 18.13
N GLU A 93 -5.27 -21.75 17.84
CA GLU A 93 -4.17 -21.31 18.73
C GLU A 93 -3.68 -19.87 18.46
N CYS A 94 -4.18 -19.21 17.42
CA CYS A 94 -3.67 -17.90 17.02
C CYS A 94 -4.32 -16.78 17.84
N SER A 95 -3.62 -16.30 18.89
CA SER A 95 -4.02 -15.13 19.69
C SER A 95 -3.82 -13.78 18.98
N LEU A 96 -3.36 -13.80 17.72
CA LEU A 96 -3.20 -12.61 16.91
C LEU A 96 -4.58 -12.10 16.46
N GLU A 97 -5.05 -11.05 17.13
CA GLU A 97 -6.24 -10.32 16.68
C GLU A 97 -6.04 -9.81 15.25
N ARG A 98 -7.08 -9.92 14.41
CA ARG A 98 -7.09 -9.45 13.01
C ARG A 98 -6.53 -8.03 12.83
N ARG A 99 -6.74 -7.17 13.82
CA ARG A 99 -6.18 -5.82 13.92
C ARG A 99 -4.65 -5.78 13.75
N HIS A 100 -3.93 -6.63 14.48
CA HIS A 100 -2.48 -6.69 14.44
C HIS A 100 -1.98 -7.23 13.09
N LEU A 101 -2.74 -8.15 12.50
CA LEU A 101 -2.47 -8.73 11.19
C LEU A 101 -2.50 -7.65 10.09
N TYR A 102 -3.48 -6.75 10.13
CA TYR A 102 -3.55 -5.61 9.21
C TYR A 102 -2.43 -4.60 9.45
N PHE A 103 -2.12 -4.32 10.72
CA PHE A 103 -1.03 -3.40 11.06
C PHE A 103 0.32 -3.92 10.57
N ILE A 104 0.63 -5.21 10.83
CA ILE A 104 1.88 -5.86 10.41
C ILE A 104 1.96 -5.96 8.89
N SER A 105 0.84 -6.12 8.19
CA SER A 105 0.84 -6.33 6.75
C SER A 105 0.90 -5.03 5.93
N TYR A 106 0.13 -4.01 6.31
CA TYR A 106 0.07 -2.76 5.55
C TYR A 106 1.18 -1.77 5.94
N LEU A 107 1.57 -1.71 7.21
CA LEU A 107 2.54 -0.72 7.69
C LEU A 107 3.90 -0.78 6.97
N PRO A 108 4.53 -1.96 6.75
CA PRO A 108 5.81 -2.02 6.04
C PRO A 108 5.71 -1.45 4.63
N LEU A 109 4.62 -1.74 3.92
CA LEU A 109 4.40 -1.26 2.55
C LEU A 109 4.12 0.24 2.52
N ILE A 110 3.32 0.75 3.47
CA ILE A 110 3.09 2.18 3.67
C ILE A 110 4.44 2.90 3.88
N ILE A 111 5.33 2.34 4.72
CA ILE A 111 6.66 2.90 4.97
C ILE A 111 7.50 2.89 3.68
N VAL A 112 7.55 1.76 2.97
CA VAL A 112 8.33 1.64 1.72
C VAL A 112 7.85 2.66 0.68
N TYR A 113 6.55 2.76 0.44
CA TYR A 113 6.01 3.72 -0.54
C TYR A 113 6.18 5.17 -0.09
N SER A 114 6.13 5.44 1.22
CA SER A 114 6.42 6.78 1.75
C SER A 114 7.88 7.17 1.53
N ILE A 115 8.83 6.26 1.79
CA ILE A 115 10.26 6.50 1.55
C ILE A 115 10.53 6.71 0.06
N ALA A 116 9.94 5.86 -0.81
CA ALA A 116 10.07 6.00 -2.25
C ALA A 116 9.54 7.37 -2.74
N THR A 117 8.36 7.76 -2.25
CA THR A 117 7.76 9.08 -2.51
C THR A 117 8.68 10.22 -2.10
N LEU A 118 9.22 10.18 -0.87
CA LEU A 118 10.13 11.20 -0.36
C LEU A 118 11.40 11.29 -1.20
N ASN A 119 12.01 10.14 -1.52
CA ASN A 119 13.21 10.08 -2.35
C ASN A 119 12.96 10.67 -3.75
N ASN A 120 11.84 10.31 -4.40
CA ASN A 120 11.48 10.87 -5.70
C ASN A 120 11.23 12.38 -5.61
N SER A 121 10.57 12.84 -4.54
CA SER A 121 10.26 14.26 -4.33
C SER A 121 11.53 15.10 -4.14
N VAL A 122 12.50 14.60 -3.36
CA VAL A 122 13.81 15.27 -3.17
C VAL A 122 14.56 15.38 -4.51
N LEU A 123 14.55 14.32 -5.32
CA LEU A 123 15.18 14.35 -6.63
C LEU A 123 14.53 15.39 -7.56
N LEU A 124 13.20 15.44 -7.58
CA LEU A 124 12.46 16.46 -8.33
C LEU A 124 12.82 17.88 -7.89
N LEU A 125 12.84 18.14 -6.57
CA LEU A 125 13.17 19.46 -6.04
C LEU A 125 14.62 19.87 -6.36
N SER A 126 15.57 18.93 -6.30
CA SER A 126 16.99 19.20 -6.59
C SER A 126 17.28 19.58 -8.05
N GLN A 127 16.35 19.30 -8.97
CA GLN A 127 16.47 19.68 -10.38
C GLN A 127 15.80 21.02 -10.69
N LEU A 128 14.95 21.52 -9.78
CA LEU A 128 14.24 22.79 -9.91
C LEU A 128 14.96 23.95 -9.20
N SER A 129 15.96 23.66 -8.37
CA SER A 129 16.81 24.62 -7.65
C SER A 129 18.11 24.92 -8.39
#